data_AF-A0A9W6FMR8-F1
#
_entry.id   AF-A0A9W6FMR8-F1
#
_cell.length_a   1.000
_cell.length_b   1.000
_cell.length_c   1.000
_cell.angle_alpha   90.00
_cell.angle_beta   90.00
_cell.angle_gamma   90.00
#
_symmetry.space_group_name_H-M   'P 1'
#
loop_
_entity.id
_entity.type
_entity.pdbx_description
1 polymer ?
#
loop_
_entity_poly.entity_id
_entity_poly.type
_entity_poly.pdbx_seq_one_letter_code
_entity_poly.pdbx_strand_id
1 'polypeptide(L)'
;MIAPRKSSAMLERARQSTQDGREQAARELLEWEKVEGAIREAAGKGFEQVTLTPAIPVDIKNTDQAQATERKLQHLGFSTRWDERAGPEQGMRLYALIVGWGGS
;
A
#
# COMPACT_ATOMS: atom_id res chain seq x y z
N MET A 1 -31.70 4.29 28.43
CA MET A 1 -31.27 4.14 27.02
C MET A 1 -30.68 5.47 26.57
N ILE A 2 -29.35 5.56 26.44
CA ILE A 2 -28.64 6.79 26.07
C ILE A 2 -28.50 6.78 24.55
N ALA A 3 -29.20 7.70 23.87
CA ALA A 3 -29.06 7.84 22.42
C ALA A 3 -27.60 8.20 22.08
N PRO A 4 -26.95 7.54 21.11
CA PRO A 4 -25.61 7.94 20.68
C PRO A 4 -25.68 9.38 20.16
N ARG A 5 -24.80 10.25 20.69
CA ARG A 5 -24.68 11.64 20.23
C ARG A 5 -24.36 11.60 18.73
N LYS A 6 -25.13 12.34 17.90
CA LYS A 6 -24.94 12.46 16.43
C LYS A 6 -23.48 12.66 16.00
N SER A 7 -22.65 13.28 16.85
CA SER A 7 -21.21 13.48 16.66
C SER A 7 -20.39 12.18 16.61
N SER A 8 -20.73 11.15 17.41
CA SER A 8 -20.02 9.87 17.39
C SER A 8 -20.26 9.11 16.08
N ALA A 9 -21.52 9.08 15.62
CA ALA A 9 -21.88 8.43 14.36
C ALA A 9 -21.25 9.13 13.13
N MET A 10 -21.04 10.45 13.17
CA MET A 10 -20.37 11.18 12.09
C MET A 10 -18.86 10.91 12.04
N LEU A 11 -18.20 10.84 13.20
CA LEU A 11 -16.79 10.48 13.31
C LEU A 11 -16.53 9.02 12.89
N GLU A 12 -17.42 8.11 13.27
CA GLU A 12 -17.34 6.70 12.84
C GLU A 12 -17.51 6.55 11.33
N ARG A 13 -18.47 7.26 10.71
CA ARG A 13 -18.64 7.26 9.26
C ARG A 13 -17.43 7.85 8.54
N ALA A 14 -16.89 8.98 9.02
CA ALA A 14 -15.68 9.56 8.45
C ALA A 14 -14.49 8.60 8.54
N ARG A 15 -14.32 7.91 9.68
CA ARG A 15 -13.27 6.89 9.87
C ARG A 15 -13.43 5.71 8.91
N GLN A 16 -14.65 5.20 8.75
CA GLN A 16 -14.95 4.14 7.78
C GLN A 16 -14.64 4.60 6.35
N SER A 17 -15.11 5.78 5.94
CA SER A 17 -14.80 6.32 4.61
C SER A 17 -13.30 6.50 4.35
N THR A 18 -12.52 6.91 5.35
CA THR A 18 -11.06 6.96 5.24
C THR A 18 -10.45 5.57 5.09
N GLN A 19 -10.95 4.58 5.84
CA GLN A 19 -10.47 3.20 5.74
C GLN A 19 -10.79 2.59 4.36
N ASP A 20 -12.01 2.76 3.86
CA ASP A 20 -12.42 2.33 2.52
C ASP A 20 -11.57 2.99 1.43
N GLY A 21 -11.29 4.29 1.55
CA GLY A 21 -10.42 5.00 0.60
C GLY A 21 -8.99 4.46 0.57
N ARG A 22 -8.43 4.11 1.73
CA ARG A 22 -7.09 3.48 1.83
C ARG A 22 -7.09 2.10 1.19
N GLU A 23 -8.11 1.29 1.46
CA GLU A 23 -8.25 -0.06 0.91
C GLU A 23 -8.41 -0.03 -0.60
N GLN A 24 -9.21 0.89 -1.12
CA GLN A 24 -9.39 1.09 -2.54
C GLN A 24 -8.08 1.48 -3.23
N ALA A 25 -7.34 2.46 -2.68
CA ALA A 25 -6.04 2.85 -3.20
C ALA A 25 -5.03 1.68 -3.18
N ALA A 26 -5.06 0.86 -2.13
CA ALA A 26 -4.23 -0.34 -2.03
C ALA A 26 -4.61 -1.38 -3.10
N ARG A 27 -5.91 -1.63 -3.33
CA ARG A 27 -6.40 -2.53 -4.39
C ARG A 27 -5.95 -2.10 -5.76
N GLU A 28 -6.02 -0.80 -6.07
CA GLU A 28 -5.66 -0.30 -7.40
C GLU A 28 -4.14 -0.38 -7.68
N LEU A 29 -3.32 -0.13 -6.66
CA LEU A 29 -1.86 -0.17 -6.76
C LEU A 29 -1.31 -1.60 -6.69
N LEU A 30 -1.81 -2.41 -5.75
CA LEU A 30 -1.30 -3.73 -5.39
C LEU A 30 -2.14 -4.86 -5.98
N GLU A 31 -2.84 -4.58 -7.07
CA GLU A 31 -3.47 -5.57 -7.92
C GLU A 31 -2.40 -6.52 -8.47
N TRP A 32 -2.64 -7.83 -8.36
CA TRP A 32 -1.57 -8.82 -8.53
C TRP A 32 -0.93 -8.81 -9.91
N GLU A 33 -1.72 -8.66 -10.98
CA GLU A 33 -1.23 -8.64 -12.35
C GLU A 33 -0.32 -7.42 -12.58
N LYS A 34 -0.65 -6.27 -12.00
CA LYS A 34 0.21 -5.07 -12.04
C LYS A 34 1.51 -5.27 -11.28
N VAL A 35 1.44 -5.85 -10.08
CA VAL A 35 2.62 -6.13 -9.25
C VAL A 35 3.56 -7.10 -9.97
N GLU A 36 3.02 -8.20 -10.47
CA GLU A 36 3.78 -9.21 -11.23
C GLU A 36 4.38 -8.62 -12.51
N GLY A 37 3.61 -7.81 -13.24
CA GLY A 37 4.07 -7.11 -14.43
C GLY A 37 5.23 -6.15 -14.13
N ALA A 38 5.12 -5.36 -13.06
CA ALA A 38 6.16 -4.43 -12.64
C ALA A 38 7.46 -5.14 -12.24
N ILE A 39 7.35 -6.27 -11.52
CA ILE A 39 8.51 -7.11 -11.16
C ILE A 39 9.16 -7.69 -12.43
N ARG A 40 8.38 -8.29 -13.32
CA ARG A 40 8.90 -8.88 -14.57
C ARG A 40 9.59 -7.84 -15.44
N GLU A 41 9.01 -6.66 -15.58
CA GLU A 41 9.60 -5.58 -16.37
C GLU A 41 10.92 -5.11 -15.77
N ALA A 42 10.95 -4.89 -14.45
CA ALA A 42 12.16 -4.49 -13.75
C ALA A 42 13.27 -5.55 -13.84
N ALA A 43 12.93 -6.82 -13.61
CA ALA A 43 13.85 -7.95 -13.73
C ALA A 43 14.37 -8.10 -15.17
N GLY A 44 13.51 -7.95 -16.18
CA GLY A 44 13.88 -7.99 -17.59
C GLY A 44 14.83 -6.87 -18.02
N LYS A 45 14.86 -5.76 -17.25
CA LYS A 45 15.80 -4.65 -17.42
C LYS A 45 17.08 -4.80 -16.57
N GLY A 46 17.24 -5.91 -15.85
CA GLY A 46 18.40 -6.18 -14.99
C GLY A 46 18.34 -5.50 -13.62
N PHE A 47 17.18 -4.98 -13.21
CA PHE A 47 17.01 -4.49 -11.83
C PHE A 47 16.76 -5.65 -10.87
N GLU A 48 17.16 -5.46 -9.62
CA GLU A 48 17.00 -6.43 -8.53
C GLU A 48 15.84 -6.10 -7.59
N GLN A 49 15.20 -4.95 -7.82
CA GLN A 49 14.08 -4.47 -7.02
C GLN A 49 13.14 -3.57 -7.82
N VAL A 50 11.90 -3.46 -7.37
CA VAL A 50 10.91 -2.49 -7.82
C VAL A 50 10.32 -1.73 -6.63
N THR A 51 9.97 -0.46 -6.84
CA THR A 51 9.29 0.37 -5.84
C THR A 51 7.88 0.69 -6.32
N LEU A 52 6.89 0.26 -5.55
CA LEU A 52 5.47 0.50 -5.79
C LEU A 52 5.01 1.66 -4.91
N THR A 53 4.62 2.75 -5.55
CA THR A 53 4.26 4.01 -4.87
C THR A 53 2.80 4.37 -5.18
N PRO A 54 1.96 4.68 -4.19
CA PRO A 54 0.60 5.11 -4.44
C PRO A 54 0.57 6.47 -5.15
N ALA A 55 -0.37 6.64 -6.08
CA ALA A 55 -0.52 7.88 -6.86
C ALA A 55 -0.98 9.07 -6.00
N ILE A 56 -1.76 8.77 -4.96
CA ILE A 56 -2.13 9.74 -3.93
C ILE A 56 -1.34 9.48 -2.66
N PRO A 57 -1.00 10.49 -1.86
CA PRO A 57 -0.12 10.33 -0.70
C PRO A 57 -0.97 9.84 0.48
N VAL A 58 -1.35 8.57 0.39
CA VAL A 58 -2.16 7.85 1.36
C VAL A 58 -1.35 6.70 1.92
N ASP A 59 -1.40 6.52 3.23
CA ASP A 59 -0.77 5.37 3.87
C ASP A 59 -1.61 4.11 3.57
N ILE A 60 -1.07 3.20 2.76
CA ILE A 60 -1.70 1.91 2.46
C ILE A 60 -1.10 0.73 3.22
N LYS A 61 -0.04 0.94 4.02
CA LYS A 61 0.76 -0.15 4.60
C LYS A 61 -0.05 -1.15 5.43
N ASN A 62 -1.11 -0.69 6.09
CA ASN A 62 -1.90 -1.50 7.03
C ASN A 62 -3.23 -2.01 6.43
N THR A 63 -3.45 -1.87 5.13
CA THR A 63 -4.67 -2.37 4.49
C THR A 63 -4.63 -3.89 4.31
N ASP A 64 -5.79 -4.52 4.17
CA ASP A 64 -5.88 -5.97 3.97
C ASP A 64 -5.20 -6.38 2.66
N GLN A 65 -5.37 -5.59 1.60
CA GLN A 65 -4.71 -5.83 0.32
C GLN A 65 -3.18 -5.76 0.45
N ALA A 66 -2.63 -4.78 1.17
CA ALA A 66 -1.18 -4.64 1.34
C ALA A 66 -0.59 -5.86 2.02
N GLN A 67 -1.21 -6.31 3.12
CA GLN A 67 -0.76 -7.49 3.85
C GLN A 67 -0.87 -8.77 3.01
N ALA A 68 -1.96 -8.93 2.25
CA ALA A 68 -2.15 -10.07 1.37
C ALA A 68 -1.07 -10.13 0.28
N THR A 69 -0.76 -9.00 -0.35
CA THR A 69 0.29 -8.89 -1.37
C THR A 69 1.67 -9.16 -0.79
N GLU A 70 2.00 -8.59 0.38
CA GLU A 70 3.28 -8.84 1.06
C GLU A 70 3.47 -10.32 1.37
N ARG A 71 2.45 -10.99 1.96
CA ARG A 71 2.51 -12.42 2.25
C ARG A 71 2.72 -13.25 0.99
N LYS A 72 2.02 -12.92 -0.10
CA LYS A 72 2.17 -13.62 -1.37
C LYS A 72 3.58 -13.45 -1.94
N LEU A 73 4.13 -12.23 -1.92
CA LEU A 73 5.49 -11.96 -2.37
C LEU A 73 6.53 -12.71 -1.52
N GLN A 74 6.40 -12.67 -0.20
CA GLN A 74 7.29 -13.41 0.71
C GLN A 74 7.21 -14.93 0.49
N HIS A 75 6.02 -15.48 0.26
CA HIS A 75 5.84 -16.90 -0.06
C HIS A 75 6.53 -17.30 -1.37
N LEU A 76 6.60 -16.39 -2.33
CA LEU A 76 7.30 -16.59 -3.60
C LEU A 76 8.82 -16.33 -3.52
N GLY A 77 9.34 -16.01 -2.33
CA GLY A 77 10.78 -15.80 -2.09
C GLY A 77 11.25 -14.37 -2.31
N PHE A 78 10.35 -13.41 -2.53
CA PHE A 78 10.72 -11.99 -2.62
C PHE A 78 10.93 -11.38 -1.24
N SER A 79 11.90 -10.46 -1.15
CA SER A 79 12.04 -9.58 0.01
C SER A 79 11.11 -8.39 -0.12
N THR A 80 10.46 -7.98 0.96
CA THR A 80 9.54 -6.82 0.99
C THR A 80 9.94 -5.86 2.10
N ARG A 81 9.89 -4.55 1.82
CA ARG A 81 10.06 -3.50 2.84
C ARG A 81 9.23 -2.28 2.51
N TRP A 82 8.79 -1.57 3.55
CA TRP A 82 8.11 -0.29 3.41
C TRP A 82 9.08 0.86 3.69
N ASP A 83 9.09 1.83 2.79
CA ASP A 83 9.93 3.02 2.86
C ASP A 83 9.03 4.26 2.99
N GLU A 84 9.27 5.06 4.03
CA GLU A 84 8.60 6.35 4.18
C GLU A 84 9.29 7.37 3.27
N ARG A 85 8.51 8.05 2.43
CA ARG A 85 9.01 9.08 1.52
C ARG A 85 8.26 10.38 1.69
N ALA A 86 8.97 11.47 1.37
CA ALA A 86 8.36 12.78 1.25
C ALA A 86 7.34 12.77 0.10
N GLY A 87 6.13 13.22 0.40
CA GLY A 87 5.11 13.49 -0.60
C GLY A 87 5.40 14.78 -1.39
N PRO A 88 4.58 15.08 -2.40
CA PRO A 88 4.75 16.28 -3.22
C PRO A 88 4.53 17.59 -2.43
N GLU A 89 3.76 17.54 -1.33
CA GLU A 89 3.48 18.68 -0.46
C GLU A 89 4.28 18.62 0.84
N GLN A 90 4.65 19.80 1.37
CA GLN A 90 5.44 19.90 2.60
C GLN A 90 4.68 19.30 3.79
N GLY A 91 5.30 18.33 4.47
CA GLY A 91 4.71 17.63 5.60
C GLY A 91 3.87 16.40 5.23
N MET A 92 3.64 16.16 3.92
CA MET A 92 2.97 14.96 3.47
C MET A 92 3.94 13.79 3.39
N ARG A 93 3.51 12.63 3.87
CA ARG A 93 4.31 11.39 3.87
C ARG A 93 3.57 10.33 3.09
N LEU A 94 4.30 9.57 2.30
CA LEU A 94 3.78 8.42 1.59
C LEU A 94 4.62 7.19 1.94
N TYR A 95 4.00 6.02 1.83
CA TYR A 95 4.66 4.75 2.07
C TYR A 95 4.74 3.99 0.76
N ALA A 96 5.96 3.66 0.33
CA ALA A 96 6.21 2.88 -0.86
C ALA A 96 6.60 1.45 -0.48
N LEU A 97 6.03 0.47 -1.19
CA LEU A 97 6.41 -0.93 -1.04
C LEU A 97 7.57 -1.23 -1.97
N ILE A 98 8.70 -1.64 -1.42
CA ILE A 98 9.87 -2.08 -2.17
C ILE A 98 9.89 -3.61 -2.16
N VAL A 99 10.01 -4.20 -3.34
CA VAL A 99 10.07 -5.65 -3.56
C VAL A 99 11.40 -5.99 -4.23
N GLY A 100 12.16 -6.95 -3.71
CA GLY A 100 13.47 -7.34 -4.24
C GLY A 100 13.64 -8.86 -4.44
N TRP A 101 14.51 -9.26 -5.38
CA TRP A 101 14.74 -10.66 -5.80
C TRP A 101 16.20 -11.08 -6.06
N GLY A 102 17.20 -10.21 -5.82
CA GLY A 102 18.61 -10.62 -5.76
C GLY A 102 18.95 -11.08 -4.34
N GLY A 103 19.54 -12.27 -4.18
CA GLY A 103 19.90 -12.82 -2.87
C GLY A 103 20.84 -11.87 -2.10
N SER A 104 20.54 -11.65 -0.82
CA SER A 104 21.55 -11.17 0.14
C SER A 104 22.68 -12.18 0.30
#